data_AF-A0A1X3ITN0-F1
#
_entry.id   AF-A0A1X3ITN0-F1
#
_cell.length_a   1.000
_cell.length_b   1.000
_cell.length_c   1.000
_cell.angle_alpha   90.00
_cell.angle_beta   90.00
_cell.angle_gamma   90.00
#
_symmetry.space_group_name_H-M   'P 1'
#
loop_
_entity.id
_entity.type
_entity.pdbx_description
1 polymer ?
#
loop_
_entity_poly.entity_id
_entity_poly.type
_entity_poly.pdbx_seq_one_letter_code
_entity_poly.pdbx_strand_id
1 'polypeptide(L)' 'MRSVSRKRETHKPVNVFIQNSHKDKLDAFCQENGLTQAEAIELLIQRELLGE' A
#
# COMPACT_ATOMS: atom_id res chain seq x y z
N MET A 1 -12.94 7.69 -21.35
CA MET A 1 -12.45 6.55 -20.55
C MET A 1 -10.98 6.28 -20.89
N ARG A 2 -10.02 7.01 -20.30
CA ARG A 2 -8.58 6.87 -20.57
C ARG A 2 -7.76 7.21 -19.33
N SER A 3 -7.89 6.42 -18.27
CA SER A 3 -7.14 6.71 -17.02
C SER A 3 -6.60 5.47 -16.30
N VAL A 4 -7.07 4.26 -16.62
CA VAL A 4 -6.66 3.04 -15.91
C VAL A 4 -5.48 2.33 -16.62
N SER A 5 -5.34 2.49 -17.94
CA SER A 5 -4.34 1.76 -18.73
C SER A 5 -2.90 2.25 -18.57
N ARG A 6 -2.69 3.46 -18.02
CA ARG A 6 -1.34 4.05 -17.87
C ARG A 6 -0.69 3.77 -16.51
N LYS A 7 -1.47 3.30 -15.51
CA LYS A 7 -0.94 2.92 -14.17
C LYS A 7 -0.40 1.49 -14.09
N ARG A 8 -0.67 0.65 -15.11
CA ARG A 8 -0.20 -0.75 -15.17
C ARG A 8 1.25 -0.91 -15.61
N GLU A 9 1.91 0.16 -16.06
CA GLU A 9 3.35 0.12 -16.40
C GLU A 9 4.26 0.35 -15.19
N THR A 10 3.83 1.17 -14.22
CA THR A 10 4.66 1.51 -13.04
C THR A 10 4.30 0.74 -11.77
N HIS A 11 3.06 0.25 -11.65
CA HIS A 11 2.59 -0.44 -10.44
C HIS A 11 1.92 -1.77 -10.80
N LYS A 12 2.37 -2.87 -10.18
CA LYS A 12 1.71 -4.18 -10.27
C LYS A 12 0.68 -4.31 -9.15
N PRO A 13 -0.54 -4.80 -9.41
CA PRO A 13 -1.52 -5.04 -8.35
C PRO A 13 -1.01 -6.15 -7.43
N VAL A 14 -0.93 -5.87 -6.12
CA VAL A 14 -0.62 -6.86 -5.10
C VAL A 14 -1.94 -7.40 -4.55
N ASN A 15 -2.16 -8.71 -4.64
CA ASN A 15 -3.35 -9.36 -4.10
C ASN A 15 -2.92 -10.20 -2.91
N VAL A 16 -3.09 -9.67 -1.69
CA VAL A 16 -2.62 -10.29 -0.46
C VAL A 16 -3.76 -10.52 0.52
N PHE A 17 -3.75 -11.68 1.15
CA PHE A 17 -4.61 -11.97 2.28
C PHE A 17 -3.75 -11.88 3.54
N ILE A 18 -4.02 -10.87 4.35
CA ILE A 18 -3.38 -10.68 5.65
C ILE A 18 -4.40 -10.92 6.76
N GLN A 19 -3.91 -11.20 7.96
CA GLN A 19 -4.79 -11.34 9.13
C GLN A 19 -5.60 -10.07 9.35
N ASN A 20 -6.85 -10.23 9.81
CA ASN A 20 -7.75 -9.11 10.10
C ASN A 20 -7.11 -8.08 11.04
N SER A 21 -6.38 -8.53 12.05
CA SER A 21 -5.67 -7.65 12.99
C SER A 21 -4.56 -6.82 12.34
N HIS A 22 -3.92 -7.31 11.26
CA HIS A 22 -2.94 -6.53 10.50
C HIS A 22 -3.62 -5.59 9.52
N LYS A 23 -4.75 -5.99 8.94
CA LYS A 23 -5.56 -5.10 8.10
C LYS A 23 -6.08 -3.91 8.90
N ASP A 24 -6.55 -4.14 10.12
CA ASP A 24 -7.05 -3.09 11.01
C ASP A 24 -5.96 -2.07 11.36
N LYS A 25 -4.75 -2.56 11.68
CA LYS A 25 -3.57 -1.72 11.91
C LYS A 25 -3.14 -0.95 10.67
N LEU A 26 -3.17 -1.59 9.50
CA LEU A 26 -2.85 -0.93 8.23
C LEU A 26 -3.88 0.17 7.93
N ASP A 27 -5.15 -0.10 8.16
CA ASP A 27 -6.24 0.85 7.96
C ASP A 27 -6.09 2.07 8.89
N ALA A 28 -5.84 1.83 10.18
CA ALA A 28 -5.55 2.88 11.14
C ALA A 28 -4.31 3.72 10.74
N PHE A 29 -3.24 3.06 10.30
CA PHE A 29 -2.03 3.73 9.80
C PHE A 29 -2.29 4.57 8.56
N CYS A 30 -3.08 4.05 7.62
CA CYS A 30 -3.54 4.78 6.43
C CYS A 30 -4.34 6.01 6.82
N GLN A 31 -5.27 5.86 7.78
CA GLN A 31 -6.14 6.94 8.24
C GLN A 31 -5.36 8.04 8.96
N GLU A 32 -4.36 7.67 9.77
CA GLU A 32 -3.52 8.61 10.53
C GLU A 32 -2.59 9.42 9.62
N ASN A 33 -2.02 8.78 8.59
CA ASN A 33 -1.07 9.42 7.68
C ASN A 33 -1.76 10.01 6.43
N GLY A 34 -3.08 9.82 6.27
CA GLY A 34 -3.82 10.25 5.08
C GLY A 34 -3.41 9.53 3.80
N LEU A 35 -2.89 8.31 3.93
CA LEU A 35 -2.32 7.52 2.83
C LEU A 35 -3.31 6.46 2.35
N THR A 36 -3.12 5.99 1.11
CA THR A 36 -3.82 4.81 0.63
C THR A 36 -3.17 3.53 1.16
N GLN A 37 -3.92 2.42 1.23
CA GLN A 37 -3.37 1.12 1.62
C GLN A 37 -2.16 0.70 0.76
N ALA A 38 -2.15 1.07 -0.52
CA ALA A 38 -1.02 0.81 -1.41
C ALA A 38 0.22 1.62 -0.99
N GLU A 39 0.06 2.92 -0.76
CA GLU A 39 1.17 3.78 -0.33
C GLU A 39 1.69 3.41 1.06
N ALA A 40 0.81 3.02 1.98
CA ALA A 40 1.22 2.49 3.27
C ALA A 40 2.06 1.21 3.12
N ILE A 41 1.68 0.30 2.23
CA ILE A 41 2.48 -0.90 1.93
C ILE A 41 3.81 -0.53 1.30
N GLU A 42 3.85 0.41 0.34
CA GLU A 42 5.11 0.86 -0.25
C GLU A 42 6.04 1.50 0.78
N LEU A 43 5.53 2.32 1.69
CA LEU A 43 6.32 2.91 2.78
C LEU A 43 6.82 1.86 3.77
N LEU A 44 6.00 0.86 4.10
CA LEU A 44 6.43 -0.25 4.97
C LEU A 44 7.54 -1.07 4.30
N ILE A 45 7.41 -1.35 3.00
CA ILE A 45 8.43 -2.02 2.20
C ILE A 45 9.70 -1.18 2.14
N GLN A 46 9.59 0.12 1.87
CA GLN A 46 10.74 1.04 1.85
C GLN A 46 11.42 1.08 3.22
N ARG A 47 10.66 1.25 4.31
CA ARG A 47 11.23 1.32 5.65
C ARG A 47 11.96 0.05 6.06
N GLU A 48 11.42 -1.11 5.70
CA GLU A 48 12.00 -2.40 6.09
C GLU A 48 13.14 -2.85 5.16
N LEU A 49 13.11 -2.50 3.86
CA LEU A 49 14.16 -2.89 2.90
C LEU A 49 15.24 -1.83 2.67
N LEU A 50 14.94 -0.54 2.88
CA LEU A 50 15.90 0.56 2.74
C LEU A 50 16.47 1.03 4.08
N GLY A 51 15.87 0.64 5.21
CA GLY A 51 16.46 0.78 6.54
C GLY A 51 16.99 2.18 6.87
N GLU A 52 16.13 3.20 6.82
CA GLU A 52 16.40 4.53 7.38
C GLU A 52 15.90 4.66 8.82
#